data_AF-A0A1G9X090-F1
#
_entry.id   AF-A0A1G9X090-F1
#
_cell.length_a   1.000
_cell.length_b   1.000
_cell.length_c   1.000
_cell.angle_alpha   90.00
_cell.angle_beta   90.00
_cell.angle_gamma   90.00
#
_symmetry.space_group_name_H-M   'P 1'
#
loop_
_entity.id
_entity.type
_entity.pdbx_description
1 polymer ?
#
loop_
_entity_poly.entity_id
_entity_poly.type
_entity_poly.pdbx_seq_one_letter_code
_entity_poly.pdbx_strand_id
1 'polypeptide(L)'
;MRKKKTITILTILVFILIGSVSNWYVNFPAYEKLAEERIDTYMAAQGIDKNKVSKKYSHKNYEQGRWSIYYEFDEEGISYHYEYDKSSDSILLLIRYRGVPIEIIKKDVKYPAFDKGWTAFDESGNIVLK
;
A
#
# COMPACT_ATOMS: atom_id res chain seq x y z
N MET A 1 -22.60 6.10 -46.24
CA MET A 1 -21.90 6.97 -45.26
C MET A 1 -22.06 6.55 -43.79
N ARG A 2 -23.28 6.24 -43.29
CA ARG A 2 -23.50 5.89 -41.86
C ARG A 2 -22.65 4.70 -41.37
N LYS A 3 -22.60 3.59 -42.12
CA LYS A 3 -21.81 2.39 -41.76
C LYS A 3 -20.30 2.67 -41.57
N LYS A 4 -19.70 3.53 -42.41
CA LYS A 4 -18.28 3.90 -42.29
C LYS A 4 -18.02 4.71 -41.02
N LYS A 5 -18.91 5.64 -40.67
CA LYS A 5 -18.84 6.42 -39.41
C LYS A 5 -18.99 5.51 -38.19
N THR A 6 -19.89 4.53 -38.23
CA THR A 6 -20.06 3.54 -37.15
C THR A 6 -18.80 2.72 -36.94
N ILE A 7 -18.15 2.25 -38.01
CA ILE A 7 -16.89 1.50 -37.90
C ILE A 7 -15.80 2.37 -37.28
N THR A 8 -15.63 3.61 -37.75
CA THR A 8 -14.63 4.53 -37.18
C THR A 8 -14.85 4.79 -35.68
N ILE A 9 -16.09 5.03 -35.25
CA ILE A 9 -16.41 5.23 -33.83
C ILE A 9 -16.12 3.97 -33.02
N LEU A 10 -16.48 2.79 -33.54
CA LEU A 10 -16.22 1.52 -32.87
C LEU A 10 -14.72 1.27 -32.71
N THR A 11 -13.91 1.56 -33.73
CA THR A 11 -12.46 1.45 -33.68
C THR A 11 -11.85 2.38 -32.62
N ILE A 12 -12.31 3.63 -32.54
CA ILE A 12 -11.84 4.57 -31.51
C ILE A 12 -12.18 4.07 -30.10
N LEU A 13 -13.41 3.57 -29.89
CA LEU A 13 -13.82 2.99 -28.61
C LEU A 13 -12.94 1.80 -28.21
N VAL A 14 -12.62 0.91 -29.16
CA VAL A 14 -11.72 -0.23 -28.92
C VAL A 14 -10.32 0.25 -28.52
N PHE A 15 -9.77 1.28 -29.19
CA PHE A 15 -8.48 1.85 -28.81
C PHE A 15 -8.48 2.48 -27.42
N ILE A 16 -9.55 3.21 -27.06
CA ILE A 16 -9.71 3.78 -25.71
C ILE A 16 -9.79 2.65 -24.67
N LEU A 17 -10.53 1.58 -24.96
CA LEU A 17 -10.68 0.44 -24.07
C LEU A 17 -9.33 -0.27 -23.85
N ILE A 18 -8.59 -0.56 -24.92
CA ILE A 18 -7.27 -1.19 -24.87
C ILE A 18 -6.30 -0.30 -24.07
N GLY A 19 -6.23 1.00 -24.39
CA GLY A 19 -5.36 1.93 -23.67
C GLY A 19 -5.67 1.99 -22.18
N SER A 20 -6.95 1.99 -21.81
CA SER A 20 -7.39 1.99 -20.41
C SER A 20 -7.03 0.69 -19.69
N VAL A 21 -7.25 -0.46 -20.33
CA VAL A 21 -6.92 -1.79 -19.77
C VAL A 21 -5.42 -1.95 -19.62
N SER A 22 -4.62 -1.59 -20.62
CA SER A 22 -3.15 -1.64 -20.55
C SER A 22 -2.60 -0.74 -19.45
N ASN A 23 -3.12 0.48 -19.33
CA ASN A 23 -2.73 1.39 -18.26
C ASN A 23 -3.04 0.80 -16.88
N TRP A 24 -4.19 0.14 -16.72
CA TRP A 24 -4.57 -0.50 -15.47
C TRP A 24 -3.66 -1.70 -15.15
N TYR A 25 -3.42 -2.58 -16.13
CA TYR A 25 -2.63 -3.80 -15.96
C TYR A 25 -1.14 -3.55 -15.69
N VAL A 26 -0.56 -2.48 -16.23
CA VAL A 26 0.86 -2.17 -16.03
C VAL A 26 1.08 -1.46 -14.70
N ASN A 27 0.22 -0.51 -14.36
CA ASN A 27 0.40 0.28 -13.16
C ASN A 27 0.05 -0.48 -11.89
N PHE A 28 -0.97 -1.35 -11.92
CA PHE A 28 -1.46 -1.99 -10.69
C PHE A 28 -0.43 -2.95 -10.05
N PRO A 29 0.17 -3.91 -10.77
CA PRO A 29 1.16 -4.83 -10.18
C PRO A 29 2.46 -4.13 -9.79
N ALA A 30 2.89 -3.13 -10.58
CA ALA A 30 4.09 -2.37 -10.28
C ALA A 30 3.95 -1.57 -8.97
N TYR A 31 2.76 -1.02 -8.70
CA TYR A 31 2.49 -0.30 -7.46
C TYR A 31 2.34 -1.21 -6.26
N GLU A 32 1.69 -2.37 -6.42
CA GLU A 32 1.65 -3.36 -5.34
C GLU A 32 3.07 -3.79 -4.96
N LYS A 33 3.91 -4.13 -5.96
CA LYS A 33 5.29 -4.54 -5.71
C LYS A 33 6.10 -3.47 -5.00
N LEU A 34 5.99 -2.21 -5.43
CA LEU A 34 6.67 -1.09 -4.76
C LEU A 34 6.18 -0.91 -3.32
N ALA A 35 4.87 -1.00 -3.09
CA ALA A 35 4.31 -0.93 -1.74
C ALA A 35 4.85 -2.05 -0.84
N GLU A 36 4.89 -3.28 -1.35
CA GLU A 36 5.47 -4.43 -0.66
C GLU A 36 6.95 -4.22 -0.33
N GLU A 37 7.75 -3.76 -1.28
CA GLU A 37 9.19 -3.50 -1.06
C GLU A 37 9.42 -2.42 0.01
N ARG A 38 8.64 -1.34 0.00
CA ARG A 38 8.71 -0.27 1.01
C ARG A 38 8.30 -0.79 2.38
N ILE A 39 7.22 -1.56 2.47
CA ILE A 39 6.74 -2.12 3.74
C ILE A 39 7.72 -3.16 4.27
N ASP A 40 8.30 -4.00 3.41
CA ASP A 40 9.34 -4.95 3.80
C ASP A 40 10.56 -4.24 4.37
N THR A 41 10.98 -3.13 3.75
CA THR A 41 12.09 -2.31 4.24
C THR A 41 11.77 -1.71 5.61
N TYR A 42 10.54 -1.22 5.80
CA TYR A 42 10.06 -0.71 7.07
C TYR A 42 10.06 -1.78 8.17
N MET A 43 9.49 -2.96 7.87
CA MET A 43 9.42 -4.09 8.79
C MET A 43 10.82 -4.61 9.16
N ALA A 44 11.73 -4.69 8.18
CA ALA A 44 13.11 -5.09 8.42
C ALA A 44 13.82 -4.11 9.35
N ALA A 45 13.61 -2.80 9.17
CA ALA A 45 14.15 -1.78 10.07
C ALA A 45 13.57 -1.89 11.49
N GLN A 46 12.33 -2.35 11.64
CA GLN A 46 11.74 -2.64 12.96
C GLN A 46 12.26 -3.95 13.58
N GLY A 47 13.08 -4.72 12.85
CA GLY A 47 13.56 -6.03 13.28
C GLY A 47 12.52 -7.14 13.19
N ILE A 48 11.48 -6.95 12.37
CA ILE A 48 10.42 -7.94 12.17
C ILE A 48 10.90 -9.02 11.19
N ASP A 49 10.80 -10.29 11.61
CA ASP A 49 10.99 -11.44 10.72
C ASP A 49 9.74 -11.68 9.87
N LYS A 50 9.81 -11.31 8.57
CA LYS A 50 8.72 -11.44 7.60
C LYS A 50 8.12 -12.85 7.52
N ASN A 51 8.91 -13.89 7.83
CA ASN A 51 8.43 -15.28 7.77
C ASN A 51 7.41 -15.61 8.87
N LYS A 52 7.38 -14.81 9.94
CA LYS A 52 6.43 -14.96 11.05
C LYS A 52 5.16 -14.15 10.85
N VAL A 53 4.99 -13.54 9.68
CA VAL A 53 3.94 -12.57 9.41
C VAL A 53 2.98 -13.13 8.39
N SER A 54 1.70 -13.14 8.74
CA SER A 54 0.66 -13.49 7.80
C SER A 54 0.12 -12.21 7.16
N LYS A 55 0.43 -11.99 5.87
CA LYS A 55 -0.24 -10.98 5.05
C LYS A 55 -1.72 -11.36 4.97
N LYS A 56 -2.60 -10.57 5.60
CA LYS A 56 -4.03 -10.85 5.57
C LYS A 56 -4.70 -10.31 4.32
N TYR A 57 -4.31 -9.10 3.90
CA TYR A 57 -4.99 -8.42 2.80
C TYR A 57 -4.12 -7.32 2.18
N SER A 58 -4.31 -7.09 0.88
CA SER A 58 -3.69 -6.00 0.10
C SER A 58 -4.80 -5.34 -0.70
N HIS A 59 -4.91 -4.02 -0.60
CA HIS A 59 -5.83 -3.28 -1.45
C HIS A 59 -5.35 -1.88 -1.76
N LYS A 60 -5.84 -1.39 -2.90
CA LYS A 60 -5.68 -0.01 -3.29
C LYS A 60 -6.90 0.80 -2.86
N ASN A 61 -6.66 1.90 -2.17
CA ASN A 61 -7.63 2.97 -2.07
C ASN A 61 -7.58 3.79 -3.37
N TYR A 62 -8.56 3.59 -4.24
CA TYR A 62 -8.62 4.27 -5.55
C TYR A 62 -8.87 5.78 -5.45
N GLU A 63 -9.50 6.25 -4.37
CA GLU A 63 -9.80 7.67 -4.17
C GLU A 63 -8.54 8.44 -3.77
N GLN A 64 -7.68 7.82 -2.97
CA GLN A 64 -6.48 8.46 -2.42
C GLN A 64 -5.18 8.02 -3.11
N GLY A 65 -5.25 7.03 -4.01
CA GLY A 65 -4.06 6.46 -4.66
C GLY A 65 -3.14 5.67 -3.72
N ARG A 66 -3.59 5.38 -2.50
CA ARG A 66 -2.82 4.69 -1.46
C ARG A 66 -2.93 3.18 -1.60
N TRP A 67 -1.88 2.49 -1.20
CA TRP A 67 -1.86 1.04 -1.13
C TRP A 67 -1.79 0.62 0.33
N SER A 68 -2.79 -0.10 0.81
CA SER A 68 -2.80 -0.53 2.20
C SER A 68 -2.63 -2.05 2.27
N ILE A 69 -1.63 -2.48 3.02
CA ILE A 69 -1.35 -3.89 3.29
C ILE A 69 -1.56 -4.15 4.78
N TYR A 70 -2.50 -5.05 5.06
CA TYR A 70 -2.80 -5.50 6.41
C TYR A 70 -1.95 -6.74 6.72
N TYR A 71 -1.10 -6.63 7.73
CA TYR A 71 -0.40 -7.76 8.30
C TYR A 71 -0.97 -8.05 9.69
N GLU A 72 -1.17 -9.33 9.98
CA GLU A 72 -1.51 -9.74 11.34
C GLU A 72 -0.42 -10.63 11.90
N PHE A 73 -0.10 -10.37 13.15
CA PHE A 73 0.94 -11.04 13.91
C PHE A 73 0.28 -11.61 15.15
N ASP A 74 0.64 -12.85 15.51
CA ASP A 74 0.12 -13.52 16.70
C ASP A 74 0.83 -13.03 17.99
N GLU A 75 0.89 -11.72 18.20
CA GLU A 75 1.33 -11.12 19.45
C GLU A 75 0.10 -10.62 20.24
N GLU A 76 -0.52 -11.52 21.00
CA GLU A 76 -1.61 -11.22 21.96
C GLU A 76 -2.85 -10.51 21.41
N GLY A 77 -3.12 -10.56 20.10
CA GLY A 77 -4.23 -9.84 19.46
C GLY A 77 -3.92 -8.39 19.09
N ILE A 78 -2.63 -8.07 18.90
CA ILE A 78 -2.17 -6.83 18.27
C ILE A 78 -2.14 -7.04 16.74
N SER A 79 -2.76 -6.12 15.99
CA SER A 79 -2.69 -6.07 14.54
C SER A 79 -1.93 -4.84 14.07
N TYR A 80 -1.14 -5.01 13.01
CA TYR A 80 -0.26 -3.99 12.44
C TYR A 80 -0.66 -3.74 10.99
N HIS A 81 -1.18 -2.55 10.74
CA HIS A 81 -1.67 -2.16 9.44
C HIS A 81 -0.75 -1.13 8.81
N TYR A 82 -0.23 -1.43 7.63
CA TYR A 82 0.71 -0.56 6.93
C TYR A 82 0.00 0.05 5.72
N GLU A 83 0.02 1.37 5.62
CA GLU A 83 -0.39 2.10 4.42
C GLU A 83 0.81 2.71 3.75
N TYR A 84 0.93 2.51 2.45
CA TYR A 84 1.92 3.14 1.60
C TYR A 84 1.26 4.21 0.73
N ASP A 85 1.81 5.42 0.77
CA ASP A 85 1.41 6.52 -0.08
C ASP A 85 2.50 6.80 -1.13
N LYS A 86 2.23 6.40 -2.37
CA LYS A 86 3.16 6.59 -3.49
C LYS A 86 3.45 8.06 -3.77
N SER A 87 2.51 8.97 -3.50
CA SER A 87 2.68 10.39 -3.83
C SER A 87 3.75 11.06 -2.97
N SER A 88 3.92 10.58 -1.74
CA SER A 88 4.88 11.09 -0.77
C SER A 88 6.02 10.11 -0.46
N ASP A 89 6.03 8.95 -1.12
CA ASP A 89 6.89 7.78 -0.85
C ASP A 89 7.05 7.56 0.66
N SER A 90 5.92 7.31 1.33
CA SER A 90 5.89 7.21 2.79
C SER A 90 4.97 6.10 3.29
N ILE A 91 5.27 5.61 4.50
CA ILE A 91 4.50 4.57 5.18
C ILE A 91 3.87 5.11 6.45
N LEU A 92 2.59 4.80 6.64
CA LEU A 92 1.86 4.97 7.88
C LEU A 92 1.67 3.59 8.53
N LEU A 93 2.12 3.46 9.78
CA LEU A 93 1.85 2.28 10.60
C LEU A 93 0.71 2.55 11.58
N LEU A 94 -0.40 1.85 11.42
CA LEU A 94 -1.53 1.85 12.35
C LEU A 94 -1.50 0.56 13.18
N ILE A 95 -1.36 0.70 14.50
CA ILE A 95 -1.30 -0.44 15.42
C ILE A 95 -2.59 -0.49 16.23
N ARG A 96 -3.23 -1.67 16.30
CA ARG A 96 -4.47 -1.86 17.04
C ARG A 96 -4.36 -3.07 17.97
N TYR A 97 -4.91 -2.97 19.17
CA TYR A 97 -5.10 -4.10 20.08
C TYR A 97 -6.59 -4.43 20.15
N ARG A 98 -6.96 -5.65 19.75
CA ARG A 98 -8.38 -6.08 19.70
C ARG A 98 -9.28 -5.08 18.97
N GLY A 99 -8.77 -4.49 17.88
CA GLY A 99 -9.49 -3.51 17.05
C GLY A 99 -9.41 -2.06 17.52
N VAL A 100 -8.86 -1.77 18.70
CA VAL A 100 -8.72 -0.40 19.23
C VAL A 100 -7.32 0.14 18.94
N PRO A 101 -7.17 1.36 18.38
CA PRO A 101 -5.87 1.99 18.18
C PRO A 101 -5.02 2.02 19.46
N ILE A 102 -3.75 1.64 19.34
CA ILE A 102 -2.84 1.53 20.49
C ILE A 102 -2.63 2.88 21.19
N GLU A 103 -2.70 3.98 20.43
CA GLU A 103 -2.56 5.37 20.88
C GLU A 103 -3.61 5.75 21.95
N ILE A 104 -4.80 5.14 21.88
CA ILE A 104 -5.90 5.39 22.82
C ILE A 104 -5.65 4.65 24.13
N ILE A 105 -5.23 3.38 24.03
CA ILE A 105 -5.06 2.50 25.21
C ILE A 105 -3.69 2.63 25.87
N LYS A 106 -2.74 3.33 25.23
CA LYS A 106 -1.37 3.57 25.74
C LYS A 106 -0.65 2.28 26.16
N LYS A 107 -0.87 1.18 25.42
CA LYS A 107 -0.20 -0.10 25.64
C LYS A 107 1.14 -0.08 24.89
N ASP A 108 2.20 -0.55 25.55
CA ASP A 108 3.49 -0.72 24.91
C ASP A 108 3.42 -1.82 23.84
N VAL A 109 4.07 -1.56 22.71
CA VAL A 109 4.14 -2.46 21.57
C VAL A 109 5.60 -2.77 21.27
N LYS A 110 5.84 -3.99 20.83
CA LYS A 110 7.18 -4.45 20.49
C LYS A 110 7.75 -3.74 19.26
N TYR A 111 6.89 -3.41 18.29
CA TYR A 111 7.26 -2.75 17.05
C TYR A 111 6.52 -1.42 16.90
N PRO A 112 6.96 -0.36 17.59
CA PRO A 112 6.33 0.95 17.49
C PRO A 112 6.57 1.57 16.10
N ALA A 113 5.72 2.51 15.70
CA ALA A 113 5.97 3.35 14.54
C ALA A 113 7.23 4.21 14.77
N PHE A 114 8.01 4.43 13.70
CA PHE A 114 9.20 5.29 13.77
C PHE A 114 8.84 6.77 13.97
N ASP A 115 7.78 7.23 13.32
CA ASP A 115 7.29 8.62 13.42
C ASP A 115 5.85 8.67 13.94
N LYS A 116 5.45 9.84 14.46
CA LYS A 116 4.04 10.16 14.72
C LYS A 116 3.33 10.42 13.40
N GLY A 117 2.98 9.34 12.69
CA GLY A 117 2.28 9.38 11.42
C GLY A 117 3.08 8.74 10.29
N TRP A 118 3.33 9.50 9.23
CA TRP A 118 3.98 9.02 8.02
C TRP A 118 5.50 9.08 8.13
N THR A 119 6.14 7.93 7.94
CA THR A 119 7.59 7.79 7.81
C THR A 119 7.98 7.80 6.34
N ALA A 120 8.83 8.74 5.94
CA ALA A 120 9.21 8.95 4.55
C ALA A 120 10.39 8.08 4.12
N PHE A 121 10.51 7.86 2.81
CA PHE A 121 11.66 7.25 2.17
C PHE A 121 12.44 8.26 1.33
N ASP A 122 13.75 8.06 1.21
CA ASP A 122 14.59 8.78 0.24
C ASP A 122 14.49 8.17 -1.17
N GLU A 123 15.11 8.81 -2.15
CA GLU A 123 15.13 8.33 -3.55
C GLU A 123 15.79 6.96 -3.71
N SER A 124 16.66 6.57 -2.77
CA SER A 124 17.31 5.26 -2.74
C SER A 124 16.47 4.19 -2.02
N GLY A 125 15.35 4.57 -1.41
CA GLY A 125 14.48 3.68 -0.66
C GLY A 125 14.86 3.45 0.79
N ASN A 126 15.67 4.31 1.38
CA ASN A 126 15.99 4.25 2.80
C ASN A 126 15.00 5.10 3.60
N ILE A 127 14.75 4.69 4.85
CA ILE A 127 13.88 5.42 5.77
C ILE A 127 14.53 6.74 6.18
N VAL A 128 13.76 7.82 6.12
CA VAL A 128 14.14 9.16 6.57
C VAL A 128 13.34 9.51 7.83
N LEU A 129 14.02 9.51 8.97
CA LEU A 129 13.46 9.91 10.27
C LEU A 129 13.47 11.44 10.40
N LYS A 130 12.40 12.02 10.95
CA LYS A 130 12.26 13.47 11.14
C LYS A 130 12.48 13.91 12.58
#